data_AF-A0A2W2DTU5-F1
#
_entry.id   AF-A0A2W2DTU5-F1
#
_cell.length_a   1.000
_cell.length_b   1.000
_cell.length_c   1.000
_cell.angle_alpha   90.00
_cell.angle_beta   90.00
_cell.angle_gamma   90.00
#
_symmetry.space_group_name_H-M   'P 1'
#
loop_
_entity.id
_entity.type
_entity.pdbx_description
1 polymer ?
#
loop_
_entity_poly.entity_id
_entity_poly.type
_entity_poly.pdbx_seq_one_letter_code
_entity_poly.pdbx_strand_id
1 'polypeptide(L)'
;MLRQSTEPAPDRAPAAPRGRRRSVAIPAALTVLAVLAVGGAVAVARLAHSDGEQAAAADVTPSAPVASGSLPESGAAPSPGASQGLGARPTTSGSATPSATKPSAATALTGFPAAGNTGVPDGVRLSAYSGPCTITRANTVIDKRQVRCSLLIKAKNVVIKSSQVDGTIRLEGASHSVRIEDSVIDGGQAYAPTVGFENVTVLRSEIRGGQHNVNCYRNCLVQDSWLHGQYLPDGGDWHLNAFLSNGGSDIQLVHNTLACDRPTNAAGGGCTANASIFGDFGPNTNYTIRNNLFVASEEMSYCFYGGYEEHKKYGTQVSGIVVTGNVFQRGRNGKCGAYGPATSWARSAPGNVWQDNVWSDGKTLPPD
;
A
#
# COMPACT_ATOMS: atom_id res chain seq x y z
N MET A 1 54.96 46.54 9.79
CA MET A 1 56.21 46.01 10.39
C MET A 1 55.94 44.60 10.88
N LEU A 2 56.65 43.63 10.33
CA LEU A 2 56.56 42.20 10.65
C LEU A 2 56.84 41.97 12.14
N ARG A 3 56.00 41.16 12.80
CA ARG A 3 56.39 40.39 13.98
C ARG A 3 56.11 38.92 13.69
N GLN A 4 57.20 38.17 13.70
CA GLN A 4 57.26 36.73 13.54
C GLN A 4 57.27 36.07 14.92
N SER A 5 56.61 34.90 14.98
CA SER A 5 56.93 33.73 15.79
C SER A 5 56.58 33.76 17.28
N THR A 6 55.64 32.90 17.69
CA THR A 6 55.93 31.54 18.21
C THR A 6 54.61 30.83 18.55
N GLU A 7 54.36 29.66 17.94
CA GLU A 7 53.34 28.69 18.36
C GLU A 7 53.79 27.92 19.62
N PRO A 8 52.85 27.50 20.49
CA PRO A 8 53.01 26.34 21.35
C PRO A 8 52.15 25.14 20.90
N ALA A 9 52.67 23.95 21.22
CA ALA A 9 52.27 22.61 20.80
C ALA A 9 50.94 22.08 21.42
N PRO A 10 50.42 20.91 21.00
CA PRO A 10 49.05 20.47 21.29
C PRO A 10 48.87 19.79 22.66
N ASP A 11 47.73 20.07 23.29
CA ASP A 11 47.31 19.47 24.56
C ASP A 11 46.98 17.97 24.43
N ARG A 12 47.51 17.19 25.39
CA ARG A 12 47.23 15.76 25.58
C ARG A 12 45.93 15.57 26.35
N ALA A 13 45.12 14.61 25.89
CA ALA A 13 43.93 14.12 26.59
C ALA A 13 44.24 13.40 27.92
N PRO A 14 43.36 13.47 28.94
CA PRO A 14 43.54 12.76 30.20
C PRO A 14 43.09 11.28 30.14
N ALA A 15 43.83 10.43 30.85
CA ALA A 15 43.65 8.99 30.94
C ALA A 15 42.53 8.58 31.93
N ALA A 16 41.80 7.51 31.59
CA ALA A 16 40.78 6.87 32.44
C ALA A 16 41.38 5.95 33.52
N PRO A 17 40.75 5.79 34.71
CA PRO A 17 41.28 4.97 35.79
C PRO A 17 40.96 3.47 35.62
N ARG A 18 41.96 2.62 35.90
CA ARG A 18 41.88 1.15 35.93
C ARG A 18 41.26 0.65 37.24
N GLY A 19 40.10 0.01 37.16
CA GLY A 19 39.48 -0.75 38.25
C GLY A 19 39.96 -2.21 38.30
N ARG A 20 40.42 -2.65 39.48
CA ARG A 20 40.97 -3.98 39.79
C ARG A 20 39.91 -5.10 39.72
N ARG A 21 40.29 -6.22 39.09
CA ARG A 21 39.58 -7.51 39.12
C ARG A 21 39.67 -8.17 40.51
N ARG A 22 38.54 -8.67 41.01
CA ARG A 22 38.49 -9.74 42.03
C ARG A 22 37.72 -10.92 41.47
N SER A 23 38.39 -12.06 41.43
CA SER A 23 37.90 -13.36 40.97
C SER A 23 37.12 -14.02 42.10
N VAL A 24 35.91 -14.50 41.83
CA VAL A 24 35.20 -15.48 42.65
C VAL A 24 34.68 -16.56 41.71
N ALA A 25 35.11 -17.80 41.95
CA ALA A 25 34.66 -18.99 41.25
C ALA A 25 33.46 -19.61 41.98
N ILE A 26 32.42 -20.00 41.25
CA ILE A 26 31.31 -20.84 41.73
C ILE A 26 30.92 -21.82 40.60
N PRO A 27 30.65 -23.11 40.89
CA PRO A 27 30.73 -24.20 39.93
C PRO A 27 29.45 -24.42 39.11
N ALA A 28 29.61 -25.15 38.00
CA ALA A 28 28.58 -25.60 37.10
C ALA A 28 27.63 -26.63 37.76
N ALA A 29 26.33 -26.46 37.53
CA ALA A 29 25.33 -27.51 37.68
C ALA A 29 24.39 -27.49 36.47
N LEU A 30 24.39 -28.61 35.74
CA LEU A 30 23.42 -28.94 34.70
C LEU A 30 22.03 -29.09 35.32
N THR A 31 21.03 -28.45 34.74
CA THR A 31 19.63 -28.89 34.83
C THR A 31 18.98 -28.80 33.46
N VAL A 32 18.72 -29.98 32.90
CA VAL A 32 17.80 -30.22 31.78
C VAL A 32 16.39 -29.94 32.27
N LEU A 33 15.62 -29.11 31.56
CA LEU A 33 14.17 -29.08 31.74
C LEU A 33 13.49 -29.17 30.36
N ALA A 34 12.82 -30.29 30.16
CA ALA A 34 11.96 -30.58 29.02
C ALA A 34 10.68 -29.74 29.11
N VAL A 35 10.30 -29.09 28.02
CA VAL A 35 8.97 -28.49 27.86
C VAL A 35 8.06 -29.54 27.21
N LEU A 36 7.25 -30.18 28.04
CA LEU A 36 6.14 -31.03 27.63
C LEU A 36 4.96 -30.16 27.21
N ALA A 37 4.45 -30.42 26.01
CA ALA A 37 3.13 -29.99 25.58
C ALA A 37 2.04 -30.69 26.40
N VAL A 38 1.12 -29.92 26.97
CA VAL A 38 -0.14 -30.43 27.50
C VAL A 38 -1.25 -29.50 27.02
N GLY A 39 -2.10 -30.03 26.15
CA GLY A 39 -3.39 -29.45 25.81
C GLY A 39 -4.38 -29.61 26.96
N GLY A 40 -5.24 -28.63 27.15
CA GLY A 40 -6.33 -28.67 28.12
C GLY A 40 -7.43 -27.72 27.69
N ALA A 41 -8.52 -28.28 27.18
CA ALA A 41 -9.77 -27.58 26.90
C ALA A 41 -10.41 -27.11 28.21
N VAL A 42 -10.87 -25.86 28.26
CA VAL A 42 -11.73 -25.36 29.34
C VAL A 42 -13.09 -25.02 28.75
N ALA A 43 -14.07 -25.85 29.08
CA ALA A 43 -15.48 -25.58 28.89
C ALA A 43 -15.95 -24.58 29.96
N VAL A 44 -16.57 -23.48 29.56
CA VAL A 44 -17.25 -22.55 30.48
C VAL A 44 -18.75 -22.74 30.33
N ALA A 45 -19.34 -23.39 31.33
CA ALA A 45 -20.78 -23.50 31.50
C ALA A 45 -21.37 -22.16 32.00
N ARG A 46 -22.54 -21.83 31.47
CA ARG A 46 -23.33 -20.64 31.84
C ARG A 46 -23.96 -20.81 33.21
N LEU A 47 -23.94 -19.73 34.00
CA LEU A 47 -24.88 -19.50 35.09
C LEU A 47 -25.55 -18.15 34.87
N ALA A 48 -26.87 -18.20 34.71
CA ALA A 48 -27.76 -17.05 34.76
C ALA A 48 -27.89 -16.56 36.20
N HIS A 49 -27.94 -15.24 36.42
CA HIS A 49 -28.71 -14.60 37.49
C HIS A 49 -29.17 -13.23 36.98
N SER A 50 -30.49 -13.09 36.98
CA SER A 50 -31.30 -11.90 36.75
C SER A 50 -31.28 -10.98 37.97
N ASP A 51 -31.26 -9.66 37.74
CA ASP A 51 -32.01 -8.67 38.49
C ASP A 51 -32.14 -7.40 37.63
N GLY A 52 -33.35 -6.85 37.58
CA GLY A 52 -33.73 -5.74 36.71
C GLY A 52 -33.62 -4.36 37.37
N GLU A 53 -33.74 -3.31 36.55
CA GLU A 53 -34.67 -2.20 36.78
C GLU A 53 -34.71 -1.27 35.53
N GLN A 54 -35.91 -1.19 34.93
CA GLN A 54 -36.57 -0.08 34.21
C GLN A 54 -35.79 0.96 33.37
N ALA A 55 -36.12 1.00 32.07
CA ALA A 55 -36.46 2.25 31.38
C ALA A 55 -37.44 2.01 30.19
N ALA A 56 -38.62 2.61 30.31
CA ALA A 56 -39.65 2.97 29.33
C ALA A 56 -39.65 2.30 27.93
N ALA A 57 -40.69 1.49 27.70
CA ALA A 57 -41.10 0.99 26.40
C ALA A 57 -41.92 2.05 25.63
N ALA A 58 -41.53 2.31 24.38
CA ALA A 58 -42.41 2.87 23.36
C ALA A 58 -42.85 1.73 22.43
N ASP A 59 -44.17 1.62 22.30
CA ASP A 59 -44.93 0.64 21.53
C ASP A 59 -44.57 0.68 20.03
N VAL A 60 -44.11 -0.43 19.46
CA VAL A 60 -44.19 -0.68 18.01
C VAL A 60 -44.52 -2.15 17.78
N THR A 61 -45.72 -2.36 17.26
CA THR A 61 -46.28 -3.63 16.76
C THR A 61 -45.44 -4.25 15.64
N PRO A 62 -45.24 -5.57 15.60
CA PRO A 62 -44.57 -6.24 14.48
C PRO A 62 -45.54 -6.45 13.31
N SER A 63 -45.19 -5.88 12.15
CA SER A 63 -45.91 -6.09 10.89
C SER A 63 -45.42 -7.36 10.17
N ALA A 64 -46.37 -8.09 9.57
CA ALA A 64 -46.22 -9.38 8.89
C ALA A 64 -45.31 -9.36 7.64
N PRO A 65 -44.81 -10.52 7.16
CA PRO A 65 -43.88 -10.59 6.03
C PRO A 65 -44.58 -10.31 4.69
N VAL A 66 -43.98 -9.42 3.89
CA VAL A 66 -44.45 -9.12 2.53
C VAL A 66 -43.82 -10.08 1.53
N ALA A 67 -44.67 -10.65 0.68
CA ALA A 67 -44.37 -11.66 -0.33
C ALA A 67 -43.47 -11.17 -1.47
N SER A 68 -42.67 -12.10 -1.99
CA SER A 68 -41.83 -11.97 -3.18
C SER A 68 -42.62 -11.52 -4.42
N GLY A 69 -42.23 -10.38 -4.99
CA GLY A 69 -42.66 -9.93 -6.30
C GLY A 69 -41.80 -10.53 -7.42
N SER A 70 -42.45 -11.18 -8.35
CA SER A 70 -41.92 -11.80 -9.57
C SER A 70 -41.43 -10.77 -10.60
N LEU A 71 -40.33 -11.09 -11.28
CA LEU A 71 -39.78 -10.38 -12.44
C LEU A 71 -40.69 -10.55 -13.67
N PRO A 72 -40.93 -9.52 -14.50
CA PRO A 72 -41.59 -9.71 -15.78
C PRO A 72 -40.60 -10.20 -16.86
N GLU A 73 -41.09 -11.19 -17.60
CA GLU A 73 -40.52 -11.93 -18.71
C GLU A 73 -40.48 -11.07 -19.98
N SER A 74 -39.31 -10.94 -20.62
CA SER A 74 -39.16 -10.21 -21.89
C SER A 74 -39.34 -11.16 -23.08
N GLY A 75 -40.41 -10.93 -23.84
CA GLY A 75 -40.79 -11.70 -25.02
C GLY A 75 -39.85 -11.56 -26.23
N ALA A 76 -39.90 -12.57 -27.10
CA ALA A 76 -39.08 -12.75 -28.29
C ALA A 76 -39.62 -12.04 -29.56
N ALA A 77 -38.66 -11.58 -30.38
CA ALA A 77 -38.57 -11.40 -31.85
C ALA A 77 -39.81 -11.11 -32.74
N PRO A 78 -39.59 -10.36 -33.84
CA PRO A 78 -39.50 -11.05 -35.13
C PRO A 78 -38.36 -10.60 -36.06
N SER A 79 -37.98 -11.53 -36.95
CA SER A 79 -37.10 -11.39 -38.12
C SER A 79 -37.84 -10.73 -39.29
N PRO A 80 -37.14 -10.03 -40.21
CA PRO A 80 -37.20 -10.49 -41.61
C PRO A 80 -35.91 -10.30 -42.46
N GLY A 81 -35.64 -11.29 -43.31
CA GLY A 81 -35.41 -11.10 -44.76
C GLY A 81 -34.00 -10.84 -45.29
N ALA A 82 -33.37 -11.87 -45.86
CA ALA A 82 -32.36 -11.77 -46.94
C ALA A 82 -33.04 -11.26 -48.25
N SER A 83 -32.43 -10.79 -49.35
CA SER A 83 -31.12 -10.90 -50.02
C SER A 83 -31.18 -9.92 -51.23
N GLN A 84 -30.15 -9.22 -51.71
CA GLN A 84 -29.15 -9.61 -52.74
C GLN A 84 -28.53 -8.30 -53.30
N GLY A 85 -27.28 -8.32 -53.79
CA GLY A 85 -26.83 -7.31 -54.78
C GLY A 85 -25.36 -6.88 -54.80
N LEU A 86 -24.44 -7.83 -55.01
CA LEU A 86 -23.17 -7.76 -55.76
C LEU A 86 -22.48 -6.39 -56.03
N GLY A 87 -21.23 -6.27 -55.55
CA GLY A 87 -20.22 -5.34 -56.05
C GLY A 87 -18.81 -5.76 -55.59
N ALA A 88 -17.93 -6.04 -56.55
CA ALA A 88 -16.68 -6.80 -56.38
C ALA A 88 -15.61 -6.14 -55.47
N ARG A 89 -14.90 -6.98 -54.69
CA ARG A 89 -13.73 -6.62 -53.88
C ARG A 89 -12.45 -7.12 -54.57
N PRO A 90 -11.44 -6.27 -54.83
CA PRO A 90 -10.14 -6.71 -55.32
C PRO A 90 -9.38 -7.51 -54.26
N THR A 91 -8.75 -8.57 -54.73
CA THR A 91 -7.84 -9.46 -54.02
C THR A 91 -6.46 -8.83 -53.88
N THR A 92 -5.94 -8.74 -52.66
CA THR A 92 -4.49 -8.82 -52.41
C THR A 92 -4.21 -9.60 -51.14
N SER A 93 -3.47 -10.68 -51.35
CA SER A 93 -2.87 -11.60 -50.39
C SER A 93 -1.90 -10.87 -49.45
N GLY A 94 -1.83 -11.32 -48.19
CA GLY A 94 -0.91 -10.80 -47.19
C GLY A 94 -1.26 -11.31 -45.80
N SER A 95 -1.10 -12.62 -45.58
CA SER A 95 -1.15 -13.21 -44.24
C SER A 95 0.09 -12.76 -43.45
N ALA A 96 -0.09 -11.77 -42.58
CA ALA A 96 0.89 -11.40 -41.57
C ALA A 96 0.33 -11.80 -40.20
N THR A 97 0.96 -12.82 -39.61
CA THR A 97 0.80 -13.21 -38.21
C THR A 97 0.94 -11.96 -37.32
N PRO A 98 0.06 -11.73 -36.32
CA PRO A 98 0.26 -10.65 -35.37
C PRO A 98 1.47 -10.99 -34.51
N SER A 99 2.64 -10.46 -34.90
CA SER A 99 3.81 -10.43 -34.05
C SER A 99 3.47 -9.59 -32.83
N ALA A 100 3.66 -10.16 -31.64
CA ALA A 100 3.50 -9.46 -30.38
C ALA A 100 4.44 -8.24 -30.37
N THR A 101 3.90 -7.06 -30.66
CA THR A 101 4.61 -5.81 -30.53
C THR A 101 4.88 -5.62 -29.04
N LYS A 102 6.12 -5.91 -28.63
CA LYS A 102 6.73 -5.47 -27.36
C LYS A 102 6.28 -4.02 -27.10
N PRO A 103 5.80 -3.68 -25.89
CA PRO A 103 5.41 -2.31 -25.59
C PRO A 103 6.50 -1.34 -26.05
N SER A 104 6.11 -0.44 -26.95
CA SER A 104 6.98 0.59 -27.50
C SER A 104 7.60 1.36 -26.34
N ALA A 105 8.92 1.29 -26.21
CA ALA A 105 9.75 2.03 -25.28
C ALA A 105 9.82 3.52 -25.67
N ALA A 106 8.67 4.17 -25.80
CA ALA A 106 8.57 5.60 -26.00
C ALA A 106 8.57 6.27 -24.63
N THR A 107 9.79 6.60 -24.17
CA THR A 107 10.15 7.27 -22.91
C THR A 107 10.28 6.32 -21.72
N ALA A 108 11.32 5.48 -21.73
CA ALA A 108 11.94 5.08 -20.48
C ALA A 108 12.46 6.37 -19.80
N LEU A 109 11.65 6.96 -18.93
CA LEU A 109 12.13 7.84 -17.87
C LEU A 109 13.32 7.11 -17.23
N THR A 110 14.49 7.72 -17.27
CA THR A 110 15.75 7.08 -16.87
C THR A 110 15.72 6.79 -15.36
N GLY A 111 15.23 5.61 -14.96
CA GLY A 111 15.14 5.15 -13.57
C GLY A 111 13.70 4.96 -13.05
N PHE A 112 13.60 4.38 -11.85
CA PHE A 112 12.33 4.27 -11.11
C PHE A 112 11.82 5.64 -10.66
N PRO A 113 10.54 5.76 -10.25
CA PRO A 113 9.99 7.00 -9.69
C PRO A 113 10.78 7.54 -8.49
N ALA A 114 11.00 8.85 -8.43
CA ALA A 114 11.74 9.55 -7.39
C ALA A 114 11.43 11.06 -7.45
N ALA A 115 12.01 11.85 -6.54
CA ALA A 115 11.81 13.30 -6.45
C ALA A 115 11.96 14.08 -7.79
N GLY A 116 12.81 13.61 -8.71
CA GLY A 116 13.04 14.28 -10.00
C GLY A 116 12.06 13.94 -11.14
N ASN A 117 11.17 12.96 -10.96
CA ASN A 117 10.22 12.53 -12.00
C ASN A 117 8.81 12.25 -11.46
N THR A 118 8.55 12.54 -10.19
CA THR A 118 7.22 12.49 -9.56
C THR A 118 6.89 13.79 -8.86
N GLY A 119 5.60 14.01 -8.60
CA GLY A 119 5.14 15.18 -7.89
C GLY A 119 4.76 16.31 -8.85
N VAL A 120 4.75 17.53 -8.34
CA VAL A 120 4.43 18.72 -9.13
C VAL A 120 5.54 18.95 -10.17
N PRO A 121 5.24 19.00 -11.49
CA PRO A 121 6.26 19.17 -12.51
C PRO A 121 7.03 20.48 -12.37
N ASP A 122 8.31 20.45 -12.73
CA ASP A 122 9.16 21.63 -12.76
C ASP A 122 8.53 22.78 -13.57
N GLY A 123 8.66 24.00 -13.03
CA GLY A 123 8.11 25.20 -13.65
C GLY A 123 6.61 25.43 -13.41
N VAL A 124 5.88 24.48 -12.81
CA VAL A 124 4.50 24.71 -12.39
C VAL A 124 4.46 25.71 -11.23
N ARG A 125 3.75 26.82 -11.43
CA ARG A 125 3.46 27.79 -10.38
C ARG A 125 2.14 27.45 -9.70
N LEU A 126 2.21 27.06 -8.43
CA LEU A 126 1.02 26.82 -7.62
C LEU A 126 0.41 28.15 -7.18
N SER A 127 -0.91 28.18 -7.17
CA SER A 127 -1.72 29.28 -6.64
C SER A 127 -2.58 28.77 -5.49
N ALA A 128 -2.94 29.64 -4.55
CA ALA A 128 -3.72 29.22 -3.40
C ALA A 128 -5.06 28.61 -3.83
N TYR A 129 -5.40 27.46 -3.27
CA TYR A 129 -6.74 26.90 -3.39
C TYR A 129 -7.70 27.65 -2.46
N SER A 130 -8.79 28.16 -3.02
CA SER A 130 -9.86 28.82 -2.27
C SER A 130 -11.18 28.05 -2.28
N GLY A 131 -11.19 26.83 -2.81
CA GLY A 131 -12.36 25.97 -2.85
C GLY A 131 -12.58 25.23 -1.52
N PRO A 132 -13.68 24.45 -1.42
CA PRO A 132 -14.01 23.72 -0.21
C PRO A 132 -13.09 22.50 -0.01
N CYS A 133 -12.87 22.11 1.24
CA CYS A 133 -12.15 20.87 1.57
C CYS A 133 -13.04 19.62 1.38
N THR A 134 -14.36 19.79 1.36
CA THR A 134 -15.30 18.72 0.99
C THR A 134 -15.74 18.92 -0.46
N ILE A 135 -15.32 18.02 -1.35
CA ILE A 135 -15.62 18.07 -2.77
C ILE A 135 -16.90 17.29 -3.04
N THR A 136 -18.01 17.99 -3.29
CA THR A 136 -19.32 17.39 -3.55
C THR A 136 -19.74 17.46 -5.02
N ARG A 137 -19.07 18.30 -5.82
CA ARG A 137 -19.39 18.48 -7.23
C ARG A 137 -18.62 17.47 -8.08
N ALA A 138 -19.34 16.67 -8.88
CA ALA A 138 -18.74 15.77 -9.85
C ALA A 138 -17.91 16.52 -10.90
N ASN A 139 -16.87 15.86 -11.41
CA ASN A 139 -15.93 16.41 -12.39
C ASN A 139 -15.18 17.66 -11.90
N THR A 140 -15.06 17.86 -10.58
CA THR A 140 -14.23 18.94 -10.04
C THR A 140 -12.77 18.72 -10.42
N VAL A 141 -12.13 19.79 -10.91
CA VAL A 141 -10.70 19.78 -11.24
C VAL A 141 -9.98 20.76 -10.32
N ILE A 142 -9.01 20.26 -9.56
CA ILE A 142 -8.04 21.03 -8.78
C ILE A 142 -6.73 20.95 -9.54
N ASP A 143 -6.40 22.02 -10.28
CA ASP A 143 -5.20 22.08 -11.14
C ASP A 143 -4.31 23.26 -10.74
N LYS A 144 -3.01 23.00 -10.57
CA LYS A 144 -1.98 24.00 -10.19
C LYS A 144 -2.32 24.74 -8.89
N ARG A 145 -2.83 24.01 -7.90
CA ARG A 145 -3.24 24.59 -6.61
C ARG A 145 -2.38 24.10 -5.45
N GLN A 146 -2.17 25.00 -4.50
CA GLN A 146 -1.76 24.68 -3.14
C GLN A 146 -3.00 24.54 -2.27
N VAL A 147 -3.32 23.33 -1.84
CA VAL A 147 -4.41 23.01 -0.93
C VAL A 147 -3.84 22.84 0.48
N ARG A 148 -4.34 23.61 1.45
CA ARG A 148 -3.86 23.61 2.85
C ARG A 148 -4.85 22.94 3.81
N CYS A 149 -5.58 21.95 3.34
CA CYS A 149 -6.51 21.15 4.12
C CYS A 149 -6.62 19.73 3.56
N SER A 150 -7.06 18.80 4.41
CA SER A 150 -7.45 17.46 3.96
C SER A 150 -8.71 17.50 3.10
N LEU A 151 -8.70 16.79 1.98
CA LEU A 151 -9.82 16.70 1.06
C LEU A 151 -10.70 15.49 1.37
N LEU A 152 -11.98 15.75 1.59
CA LEU A 152 -13.03 14.74 1.62
C LEU A 152 -13.75 14.70 0.27
N ILE A 153 -13.59 13.61 -0.47
CA ILE A 153 -14.21 13.43 -1.78
C ILE A 153 -15.57 12.74 -1.62
N LYS A 154 -16.61 13.49 -1.95
CA LYS A 154 -18.02 13.08 -2.03
C LYS A 154 -18.58 13.32 -3.43
N ALA A 155 -17.77 13.00 -4.44
CA ALA A 155 -18.07 13.30 -5.83
C ALA A 155 -17.42 12.27 -6.77
N LYS A 156 -17.97 12.16 -7.99
CA LYS A 156 -17.40 11.34 -9.06
C LYS A 156 -16.39 12.14 -9.88
N ASN A 157 -15.39 11.46 -10.41
CA ASN A 157 -14.45 11.97 -11.40
C ASN A 157 -13.71 13.24 -10.95
N VAL A 158 -13.36 13.32 -9.66
CA VAL A 158 -12.52 14.43 -9.20
C VAL A 158 -11.12 14.25 -9.76
N VAL A 159 -10.53 15.32 -10.28
CA VAL A 159 -9.16 15.33 -10.78
C VAL A 159 -8.35 16.32 -9.95
N ILE A 160 -7.23 15.84 -9.40
CA ILE A 160 -6.21 16.66 -8.75
C ILE A 160 -4.97 16.54 -9.62
N LYS A 161 -4.56 17.64 -10.24
CA LYS A 161 -3.48 17.66 -11.23
C LYS A 161 -2.46 18.75 -10.92
N SER A 162 -1.17 18.45 -11.08
CA SER A 162 -0.11 19.46 -10.96
C SER A 162 -0.22 20.29 -9.68
N SER A 163 -0.67 19.67 -8.59
CA SER A 163 -1.09 20.35 -7.36
C SER A 163 -0.35 19.81 -6.15
N GLN A 164 -0.31 20.61 -5.09
CA GLN A 164 0.15 20.17 -3.78
C GLN A 164 -1.02 20.19 -2.80
N VAL A 165 -1.19 19.09 -2.06
CA VAL A 165 -2.16 18.97 -0.97
C VAL A 165 -1.40 18.70 0.32
N ASP A 166 -1.46 19.63 1.26
CA ASP A 166 -0.96 19.44 2.62
C ASP A 166 -2.14 18.99 3.48
N GLY A 167 -2.38 17.69 3.47
CA GLY A 167 -3.52 17.02 4.06
C GLY A 167 -3.75 15.65 3.44
N THR A 168 -4.69 14.92 4.00
CA THR A 168 -5.09 13.61 3.50
C THR A 168 -6.18 13.73 2.42
N ILE A 169 -6.31 12.73 1.55
CA ILE A 169 -7.42 12.58 0.61
C ILE A 169 -8.20 11.33 1.00
N ARG A 170 -9.45 11.53 1.39
CA ARG A 170 -10.37 10.46 1.79
C ARG A 170 -11.61 10.46 0.92
N LEU A 171 -12.01 9.29 0.43
CA LEU A 171 -13.29 9.10 -0.26
C LEU A 171 -14.33 8.53 0.71
N GLU A 172 -15.56 9.02 0.65
CA GLU A 172 -16.71 8.47 1.39
C GLU A 172 -17.85 8.10 0.44
N GLY A 173 -17.94 6.85 0.03
CA GLY A 173 -19.04 6.32 -0.78
C GLY A 173 -18.56 5.58 -2.04
N ALA A 174 -19.13 4.40 -2.29
CA ALA A 174 -18.66 3.44 -3.29
C ALA A 174 -18.62 3.96 -4.74
N SER A 175 -19.35 5.04 -5.05
CA SER A 175 -19.41 5.61 -6.40
C SER A 175 -18.51 6.83 -6.62
N HIS A 176 -17.86 7.33 -5.57
CA HIS A 176 -16.94 8.46 -5.66
C HIS A 176 -15.58 8.02 -6.17
N SER A 177 -14.89 8.90 -6.88
CA SER A 177 -13.61 8.58 -7.50
C SER A 177 -12.72 9.81 -7.58
N VAL A 178 -11.42 9.57 -7.47
CA VAL A 178 -10.39 10.60 -7.60
C VAL A 178 -9.23 10.12 -8.46
N ARG A 179 -8.75 11.00 -9.33
CA ARG A 179 -7.51 10.84 -10.08
C ARG A 179 -6.52 11.91 -9.65
N ILE A 180 -5.38 11.48 -9.12
CA ILE A 180 -4.26 12.31 -8.69
C ILE A 180 -3.16 12.12 -9.74
N GLU A 181 -2.74 13.21 -10.37
CA GLU A 181 -1.77 13.20 -11.45
C GLU A 181 -0.72 14.30 -11.24
N ASP A 182 0.56 13.96 -11.40
CA ASP A 182 1.66 14.92 -11.35
C ASP A 182 1.56 15.82 -10.10
N SER A 183 1.27 15.23 -8.93
CA SER A 183 0.93 15.99 -7.71
C SER A 183 1.69 15.49 -6.49
N VAL A 184 1.83 16.36 -5.49
CA VAL A 184 2.37 16.01 -4.17
C VAL A 184 1.23 15.97 -3.17
N ILE A 185 1.03 14.84 -2.49
CA ILE A 185 0.11 14.73 -1.36
C ILE A 185 0.92 14.43 -0.10
N ASP A 186 0.87 15.35 0.86
CA ASP A 186 1.56 15.23 2.13
C ASP A 186 0.52 15.13 3.26
N GLY A 187 0.32 13.91 3.75
CA GLY A 187 -0.60 13.64 4.86
C GLY A 187 -0.13 14.18 6.21
N GLY A 188 1.10 14.73 6.27
CA GLY A 188 1.68 15.27 7.49
C GLY A 188 1.70 14.24 8.61
N GLN A 189 1.17 14.62 9.78
CA GLN A 189 1.19 13.81 11.01
C GLN A 189 -0.08 12.98 11.22
N ALA A 190 -0.91 12.82 10.18
CA ALA A 190 -2.21 12.16 10.33
C ALA A 190 -2.09 10.70 10.77
N TYR A 191 -2.87 10.30 11.78
CA TYR A 191 -3.11 8.88 12.08
C TYR A 191 -4.18 8.31 11.15
N ALA A 192 -3.85 8.29 9.86
CA ALA A 192 -4.70 7.86 8.76
C ALA A 192 -3.82 7.62 7.53
N PRO A 193 -4.31 6.89 6.51
CA PRO A 193 -3.63 6.90 5.21
C PRO A 193 -3.65 8.31 4.60
N THR A 194 -2.59 8.67 3.88
CA THR A 194 -2.52 9.91 3.12
C THR A 194 -3.54 9.93 1.99
N VAL A 195 -3.74 8.79 1.29
CA VAL A 195 -4.77 8.62 0.26
C VAL A 195 -5.51 7.29 0.46
N GLY A 196 -6.85 7.31 0.41
CA GLY A 196 -7.68 6.09 0.43
C GLY A 196 -9.19 6.35 0.32
N PHE A 197 -10.05 5.34 0.12
CA PHE A 197 -9.77 3.90 0.15
C PHE A 197 -10.23 3.12 -1.11
N GLU A 198 -11.08 3.68 -1.96
CA GLU A 198 -11.61 2.99 -3.15
C GLU A 198 -11.64 3.95 -4.34
N ASN A 199 -11.59 3.42 -5.57
CA ASN A 199 -11.67 4.20 -6.82
C ASN A 199 -10.63 5.32 -6.91
N VAL A 200 -9.39 4.99 -6.51
CA VAL A 200 -8.25 5.92 -6.49
C VAL A 200 -7.33 5.62 -7.67
N THR A 201 -7.02 6.63 -8.46
CA THR A 201 -5.91 6.56 -9.43
C THR A 201 -4.84 7.56 -9.04
N VAL A 202 -3.59 7.11 -8.89
CA VAL A 202 -2.41 7.92 -8.60
C VAL A 202 -1.39 7.71 -9.72
N LEU A 203 -1.01 8.80 -10.41
CA LEU A 203 -0.10 8.77 -11.56
C LEU A 203 1.03 9.79 -11.37
N ARG A 204 2.28 9.36 -11.52
CA ARG A 204 3.47 10.24 -11.50
C ARG A 204 3.49 11.21 -10.31
N SER A 205 3.01 10.73 -9.16
CA SER A 205 2.77 11.57 -7.99
C SER A 205 3.64 11.13 -6.82
N GLU A 206 3.94 12.08 -5.94
CA GLU A 206 4.63 11.82 -4.69
C GLU A 206 3.60 11.79 -3.56
N ILE A 207 3.54 10.67 -2.83
CA ILE A 207 2.65 10.53 -1.68
C ILE A 207 3.51 10.29 -0.43
N ARG A 208 3.40 11.19 0.54
CA ARG A 208 4.16 11.11 1.80
C ARG A 208 3.36 11.52 3.03
N GLY A 209 3.97 11.41 4.20
CA GLY A 209 3.32 11.61 5.49
C GLY A 209 2.26 10.54 5.77
N GLY A 210 1.43 10.80 6.79
CA GLY A 210 0.38 9.89 7.23
C GLY A 210 0.90 8.57 7.80
N GLN A 211 0.03 7.75 8.38
CA GLN A 211 0.41 6.43 8.88
C GLN A 211 0.80 5.48 7.73
N HIS A 212 0.03 5.53 6.65
CA HIS A 212 0.31 4.83 5.40
C HIS A 212 0.23 5.84 4.26
N ASN A 213 1.00 5.69 3.17
CA ASN A 213 0.82 6.64 2.07
C ASN A 213 -0.46 6.36 1.30
N VAL A 214 -0.67 5.11 0.88
CA VAL A 214 -1.91 4.69 0.22
C VAL A 214 -2.50 3.48 0.93
N ASN A 215 -3.78 3.55 1.29
CA ASN A 215 -4.56 2.38 1.69
C ASN A 215 -5.70 2.18 0.69
N CYS A 216 -5.82 0.99 0.10
CA CYS A 216 -6.87 0.67 -0.86
C CYS A 216 -7.60 -0.65 -0.58
N TYR A 217 -8.92 -0.63 -0.76
CA TYR A 217 -9.81 -1.78 -0.72
C TYR A 217 -10.32 -2.20 -2.11
N ARG A 218 -10.61 -1.28 -3.03
CA ARG A 218 -11.15 -1.65 -4.36
C ARG A 218 -10.81 -0.66 -5.47
N ASN A 219 -10.56 -1.18 -6.67
CA ASN A 219 -10.45 -0.41 -7.91
C ASN A 219 -9.42 0.73 -7.78
N CYS A 220 -8.18 0.37 -7.47
CA CYS A 220 -7.10 1.35 -7.36
C CYS A 220 -5.97 1.08 -8.35
N LEU A 221 -5.43 2.17 -8.88
CA LEU A 221 -4.20 2.18 -9.65
C LEU A 221 -3.23 3.15 -9.00
N VAL A 222 -2.05 2.67 -8.61
CA VAL A 222 -0.90 3.50 -8.29
C VAL A 222 0.16 3.19 -9.32
N GLN A 223 0.53 4.17 -10.13
CA GLN A 223 1.45 3.96 -11.23
C GLN A 223 2.46 5.09 -11.39
N ASP A 224 3.69 4.72 -11.74
CA ASP A 224 4.80 5.64 -11.99
C ASP A 224 5.03 6.61 -10.81
N SER A 225 4.68 6.22 -9.59
CA SER A 225 4.58 7.10 -8.42
C SER A 225 5.58 6.74 -7.32
N TRP A 226 5.86 7.69 -6.42
CA TRP A 226 6.80 7.53 -5.32
C TRP A 226 6.07 7.64 -3.98
N LEU A 227 6.05 6.54 -3.23
CA LEU A 227 5.42 6.43 -1.91
C LEU A 227 6.53 6.30 -0.86
N HIS A 228 6.66 7.30 0.00
CA HIS A 228 7.72 7.37 1.01
C HIS A 228 7.37 8.21 2.23
N GLY A 229 8.25 8.26 3.22
CA GLY A 229 8.22 9.27 4.28
C GLY A 229 6.94 9.26 5.11
N GLN A 230 6.45 8.08 5.54
CA GLN A 230 5.29 7.97 6.45
C GLN A 230 5.55 8.75 7.75
N TYR A 231 4.56 8.95 8.60
CA TYR A 231 4.76 9.59 9.91
C TYR A 231 4.63 8.58 11.04
N LEU A 232 5.59 8.61 11.95
CA LEU A 232 5.59 7.87 13.21
C LEU A 232 5.81 8.89 14.33
N PRO A 233 4.84 9.12 15.23
CA PRO A 233 5.09 9.94 16.40
C PRO A 233 6.06 9.24 17.36
N ASP A 234 6.83 10.05 18.10
CA ASP A 234 7.69 9.54 19.17
C ASP A 234 6.88 8.74 20.18
N GLY A 235 7.33 7.53 20.48
CA GLY A 235 6.63 6.63 21.41
C GLY A 235 5.30 6.06 20.90
N GLY A 236 4.93 6.29 19.64
CA GLY A 236 3.74 5.70 19.04
C GLY A 236 3.96 4.28 18.55
N ASP A 237 3.06 3.36 18.88
CA ASP A 237 3.08 1.99 18.35
C ASP A 237 2.26 1.89 17.05
N TRP A 238 2.68 2.62 16.01
CA TRP A 238 2.00 2.60 14.72
C TRP A 238 2.70 1.66 13.75
N HIS A 239 1.92 0.80 13.12
CA HIS A 239 2.34 0.06 11.94
C HIS A 239 2.24 0.94 10.71
N LEU A 240 3.30 0.98 9.91
CA LEU A 240 3.42 1.86 8.76
C LEU A 240 3.63 1.05 7.48
N ASN A 241 3.16 1.60 6.36
CA ASN A 241 3.37 1.01 5.03
C ASN A 241 3.42 2.11 3.97
N ALA A 242 4.19 1.92 2.91
CA ALA A 242 4.01 2.76 1.71
C ALA A 242 2.63 2.47 1.09
N PHE A 243 2.33 1.19 0.82
CA PHE A 243 1.03 0.73 0.39
C PHE A 243 0.43 -0.29 1.38
N LEU A 244 -0.86 -0.15 1.68
CA LEU A 244 -1.63 -1.09 2.49
C LEU A 244 -2.93 -1.49 1.79
N SER A 245 -3.30 -2.75 1.92
CA SER A 245 -4.66 -3.25 1.75
C SER A 245 -4.97 -4.25 2.86
N ASN A 246 -6.15 -4.10 3.48
CA ASN A 246 -6.62 -4.98 4.56
C ASN A 246 -7.78 -5.87 4.08
N GLY A 247 -7.67 -6.37 2.85
CA GLY A 247 -8.72 -7.03 2.10
C GLY A 247 -9.06 -6.15 0.91
N GLY A 248 -9.40 -6.76 -0.21
CA GLY A 248 -9.73 -5.97 -1.39
C GLY A 248 -9.62 -6.71 -2.71
N SER A 249 -10.07 -6.03 -3.77
CA SER A 249 -9.95 -6.52 -5.13
C SER A 249 -9.64 -5.44 -6.17
N ASP A 250 -9.04 -5.87 -7.28
CA ASP A 250 -8.81 -5.05 -8.47
C ASP A 250 -7.87 -3.86 -8.17
N ILE A 251 -6.68 -4.21 -7.67
CA ILE A 251 -5.66 -3.26 -7.22
C ILE A 251 -4.39 -3.44 -8.05
N GLN A 252 -3.84 -2.34 -8.53
CA GLN A 252 -2.65 -2.34 -9.39
C GLN A 252 -1.60 -1.38 -8.84
N LEU A 253 -0.41 -1.92 -8.55
CA LEU A 253 0.81 -1.16 -8.28
C LEU A 253 1.78 -1.40 -9.44
N VAL A 254 1.95 -0.39 -10.30
CA VAL A 254 2.72 -0.53 -11.54
C VAL A 254 3.85 0.49 -11.60
N HIS A 255 5.08 0.02 -11.67
CA HIS A 255 6.26 0.86 -11.90
C HIS A 255 6.41 2.00 -10.87
N ASN A 256 6.18 1.70 -9.59
CA ASN A 256 6.35 2.65 -8.50
C ASN A 256 7.71 2.48 -7.81
N THR A 257 8.12 3.49 -7.05
CA THR A 257 9.09 3.33 -5.95
C THR A 257 8.32 3.29 -4.64
N LEU A 258 8.44 2.17 -3.92
CA LEU A 258 7.75 1.92 -2.66
C LEU A 258 8.80 1.88 -1.54
N ALA A 259 8.74 2.84 -0.63
CA ALA A 259 9.63 2.95 0.51
C ALA A 259 8.84 3.18 1.80
N CYS A 260 8.85 2.19 2.69
CA CYS A 260 8.60 2.44 4.09
C CYS A 260 9.95 2.64 4.77
N ASP A 261 10.26 3.89 5.08
CA ASP A 261 11.60 4.36 5.42
C ASP A 261 11.69 4.97 6.82
N ARG A 262 10.69 4.70 7.66
CA ARG A 262 10.69 5.11 9.06
C ARG A 262 11.34 4.08 9.97
N PRO A 263 12.34 4.50 10.78
CA PRO A 263 12.94 3.64 11.79
C PRO A 263 11.92 3.13 12.79
N THR A 264 12.20 1.95 13.35
CA THR A 264 11.44 1.47 14.51
C THR A 264 11.69 2.38 15.72
N ASN A 265 10.69 2.53 16.58
CA ASN A 265 10.83 3.26 17.83
C ASN A 265 10.74 2.32 19.05
N ALA A 266 11.07 2.84 20.23
CA ALA A 266 11.10 2.06 21.47
C ALA A 266 9.73 1.51 21.91
N ALA A 267 8.63 2.01 21.34
CA ALA A 267 7.27 1.53 21.61
C ALA A 267 6.85 0.35 20.71
N GLY A 268 7.68 -0.05 19.75
CA GLY A 268 7.37 -1.12 18.80
C GLY A 268 6.78 -0.63 17.48
N GLY A 269 6.52 0.66 17.34
CA GLY A 269 6.04 1.25 16.10
C GLY A 269 7.13 1.33 15.04
N GLY A 270 6.73 1.26 13.77
CA GLY A 270 7.66 1.25 12.65
C GLY A 270 7.08 0.68 11.37
N CYS A 271 7.95 0.50 10.39
CA CYS A 271 7.58 -0.03 9.09
C CYS A 271 7.26 -1.53 9.12
N THR A 272 6.05 -1.88 8.70
CA THR A 272 5.67 -3.28 8.46
C THR A 272 6.23 -3.73 7.13
N ALA A 273 5.87 -3.04 6.04
CA ALA A 273 6.34 -3.33 4.69
C ALA A 273 6.29 -2.12 3.75
N ASN A 274 6.93 -2.25 2.57
CA ASN A 274 6.69 -1.30 1.48
C ASN A 274 5.29 -1.51 0.92
N ALA A 275 4.87 -2.75 0.68
CA ALA A 275 3.49 -3.07 0.32
C ALA A 275 2.98 -4.26 1.14
N SER A 276 1.85 -4.05 1.81
CA SER A 276 1.18 -5.07 2.61
C SER A 276 -0.19 -5.38 2.05
N ILE A 277 -0.45 -6.66 1.81
CA ILE A 277 -1.79 -7.21 1.53
C ILE A 277 -2.14 -8.10 2.72
N PHE A 278 -3.23 -7.79 3.43
CA PHE A 278 -3.68 -8.54 4.61
C PHE A 278 -5.15 -8.90 4.51
N GLY A 279 -5.54 -10.16 4.74
CA GLY A 279 -6.94 -10.59 4.74
C GLY A 279 -7.70 -10.27 6.04
N ASP A 280 -7.61 -9.05 6.56
CA ASP A 280 -8.24 -8.66 7.83
C ASP A 280 -9.77 -8.50 7.69
N PHE A 281 -10.20 -7.74 6.67
CA PHE A 281 -11.59 -7.32 6.50
C PHE A 281 -12.26 -7.87 5.24
N GLY A 282 -11.51 -8.50 4.35
CA GLY A 282 -12.05 -9.19 3.18
C GLY A 282 -11.03 -10.07 2.48
N PRO A 283 -11.47 -10.90 1.51
CA PRO A 283 -10.58 -11.67 0.65
C PRO A 283 -9.60 -10.78 -0.11
N ASN A 284 -8.47 -11.35 -0.53
CA ASN A 284 -7.50 -10.67 -1.39
C ASN A 284 -7.55 -11.27 -2.79
N THR A 285 -8.17 -10.56 -3.74
CA THR A 285 -8.30 -11.05 -5.12
C THR A 285 -7.82 -10.03 -6.16
N ASN A 286 -7.25 -10.48 -7.27
CA ASN A 286 -6.90 -9.63 -8.42
C ASN A 286 -5.97 -8.45 -8.08
N TYR A 287 -4.74 -8.76 -7.67
CA TYR A 287 -3.69 -7.76 -7.45
C TYR A 287 -2.63 -7.86 -8.55
N THR A 288 -2.28 -6.74 -9.17
CA THR A 288 -1.13 -6.66 -10.08
C THR A 288 -0.04 -5.81 -9.45
N ILE A 289 1.05 -6.45 -9.04
CA ILE A 289 2.23 -5.83 -8.46
C ILE A 289 3.36 -5.98 -9.47
N ARG A 290 3.53 -4.97 -10.32
CA ARG A 290 4.38 -5.09 -11.51
C ARG A 290 5.43 -4.00 -11.63
N ASN A 291 6.66 -4.39 -11.93
CA ASN A 291 7.77 -3.49 -12.26
C ASN A 291 8.07 -2.43 -11.19
N ASN A 292 7.72 -2.67 -9.92
CA ASN A 292 7.99 -1.71 -8.84
C ASN A 292 9.42 -1.89 -8.31
N LEU A 293 9.97 -0.81 -7.76
CA LEU A 293 11.13 -0.83 -6.87
C LEU A 293 10.65 -0.94 -5.43
N PHE A 294 11.07 -2.01 -4.76
CA PHE A 294 10.94 -2.17 -3.31
C PHE A 294 12.24 -1.72 -2.65
N VAL A 295 12.19 -0.60 -1.94
CA VAL A 295 13.35 -0.01 -1.27
C VAL A 295 13.70 -0.82 -0.02
N ALA A 296 14.99 -1.10 0.18
CA ALA A 296 15.44 -1.90 1.31
C ALA A 296 15.50 -1.06 2.58
N SER A 297 15.09 -1.66 3.69
CA SER A 297 15.22 -1.07 5.02
C SER A 297 15.36 -2.17 6.05
N GLU A 298 16.37 -2.07 6.91
CA GLU A 298 16.58 -3.01 8.01
C GLU A 298 15.61 -2.76 9.18
N GLU A 299 14.91 -1.62 9.16
CA GLU A 299 13.90 -1.20 10.14
C GLU A 299 12.48 -1.67 9.76
N MET A 300 12.37 -2.44 8.68
CA MET A 300 11.12 -2.95 8.15
C MET A 300 11.11 -4.48 8.17
N SER A 301 9.96 -5.12 8.40
CA SER A 301 9.90 -6.59 8.51
C SER A 301 10.22 -7.29 7.19
N TYR A 302 9.37 -7.10 6.18
CA TYR A 302 9.56 -7.61 4.81
C TYR A 302 9.27 -6.48 3.83
N CYS A 303 9.81 -6.53 2.62
CA CYS A 303 9.42 -5.56 1.60
C CYS A 303 7.99 -5.78 1.08
N PHE A 304 7.51 -7.03 1.08
CA PHE A 304 6.18 -7.37 0.57
C PHE A 304 5.48 -8.46 1.39
N TYR A 305 4.20 -8.24 1.72
CA TYR A 305 3.31 -9.29 2.23
C TYR A 305 2.26 -9.66 1.18
N GLY A 306 2.23 -10.92 0.76
CA GLY A 306 1.47 -11.43 -0.38
C GLY A 306 0.01 -11.82 -0.12
N GLY A 307 -0.53 -11.56 1.07
CA GLY A 307 -1.97 -11.76 1.37
C GLY A 307 -2.36 -13.06 2.07
N TYR A 308 -1.54 -14.12 2.00
CA TYR A 308 -1.84 -15.42 2.58
C TYR A 308 -1.40 -15.54 4.04
N GLU A 309 -2.36 -15.73 4.94
CA GLU A 309 -2.10 -15.91 6.38
C GLU A 309 -3.26 -16.68 7.04
N GLU A 310 -2.99 -17.88 7.56
CA GLU A 310 -4.02 -18.78 8.10
C GLU A 310 -4.74 -18.20 9.32
N HIS A 311 -4.04 -17.38 10.12
CA HIS A 311 -4.59 -16.80 11.34
C HIS A 311 -5.44 -15.54 11.10
N LYS A 312 -5.51 -15.05 9.85
CA LYS A 312 -6.36 -13.91 9.49
C LYS A 312 -7.73 -14.41 9.01
N LYS A 313 -8.80 -13.69 9.40
CA LYS A 313 -10.19 -14.05 9.11
C LYS A 313 -10.46 -14.41 7.64
N TYR A 314 -9.84 -13.69 6.71
CA TYR A 314 -9.93 -13.94 5.27
C TYR A 314 -8.57 -14.28 4.64
N GLY A 315 -7.53 -14.54 5.44
CA GLY A 315 -6.16 -14.68 4.93
C GLY A 315 -5.90 -15.97 4.16
N THR A 316 -6.81 -16.94 4.16
CA THR A 316 -6.75 -18.10 3.25
C THR A 316 -7.50 -17.87 1.93
N GLN A 317 -8.25 -16.77 1.81
CA GLN A 317 -9.05 -16.42 0.63
C GLN A 317 -8.25 -15.48 -0.27
N VAL A 318 -7.23 -16.04 -0.91
CA VAL A 318 -6.28 -15.32 -1.75
C VAL A 318 -6.31 -15.90 -3.17
N SER A 319 -6.41 -15.05 -4.20
CA SER A 319 -6.31 -15.47 -5.60
C SER A 319 -5.90 -14.32 -6.51
N GLY A 320 -5.31 -14.63 -7.67
CA GLY A 320 -4.96 -13.61 -8.67
C GLY A 320 -3.95 -12.57 -8.16
N ILE A 321 -3.02 -12.96 -7.27
CA ILE A 321 -1.92 -12.11 -6.81
C ILE A 321 -0.73 -12.29 -7.76
N VAL A 322 -0.64 -11.38 -8.73
CA VAL A 322 0.38 -11.37 -9.78
C VAL A 322 1.51 -10.42 -9.41
N VAL A 323 2.68 -10.97 -9.10
CA VAL A 323 3.89 -10.25 -8.70
C VAL A 323 4.96 -10.47 -9.75
N THR A 324 5.21 -9.47 -10.60
CA THR A 324 6.10 -9.66 -11.75
C THR A 324 7.02 -8.49 -12.09
N GLY A 325 8.25 -8.81 -12.51
CA GLY A 325 9.20 -7.80 -13.00
C GLY A 325 9.68 -6.79 -11.96
N ASN A 326 9.39 -7.02 -10.67
CA ASN A 326 9.76 -6.08 -9.61
C ASN A 326 11.26 -6.19 -9.26
N VAL A 327 11.84 -5.08 -8.81
CA VAL A 327 13.20 -5.02 -8.29
C VAL A 327 13.14 -4.85 -6.78
N PHE A 328 13.74 -5.77 -6.05
CA PHE A 328 13.91 -5.68 -4.61
C PHE A 328 15.33 -5.21 -4.31
N GLN A 329 15.46 -4.06 -3.65
CA GLN A 329 16.77 -3.63 -3.17
C GLN A 329 17.29 -4.60 -2.11
N ARG A 330 18.62 -4.67 -2.01
CA ARG A 330 19.31 -5.47 -1.02
C ARG A 330 20.03 -4.55 -0.03
N GLY A 331 19.59 -4.55 1.22
CA GLY A 331 20.20 -3.85 2.34
C GLY A 331 21.54 -4.47 2.75
N ARG A 332 22.19 -3.90 3.78
CA ARG A 332 23.51 -4.37 4.23
C ARG A 332 23.42 -5.76 4.87
N ASN A 333 22.26 -6.09 5.44
CA ASN A 333 21.91 -7.43 5.90
C ASN A 333 21.73 -8.48 4.78
N GLY A 334 21.88 -8.10 3.51
CA GLY A 334 21.74 -9.01 2.37
C GLY A 334 20.29 -9.35 2.02
N LYS A 335 19.30 -8.69 2.61
CA LYS A 335 17.85 -8.88 2.41
C LYS A 335 17.19 -7.55 2.02
N CYS A 336 15.88 -7.55 1.74
CA CYS A 336 15.15 -6.30 1.48
C CYS A 336 14.62 -5.68 2.79
N GLY A 337 13.84 -6.45 3.56
CA GLY A 337 13.52 -6.17 4.97
C GLY A 337 14.46 -6.91 5.94
N ALA A 338 14.25 -6.74 7.24
CA ALA A 338 14.95 -7.46 8.31
C ALA A 338 14.84 -8.99 8.14
N TYR A 339 13.67 -9.47 7.72
CA TYR A 339 13.39 -10.91 7.62
C TYR A 339 13.55 -11.45 6.20
N GLY A 340 13.19 -10.68 5.18
CA GLY A 340 13.32 -11.12 3.78
C GLY A 340 12.78 -10.12 2.76
N PRO A 341 12.78 -10.49 1.47
CA PRO A 341 12.14 -9.70 0.42
C PRO A 341 10.62 -9.79 0.48
N ALA A 342 10.07 -10.98 0.68
CA ALA A 342 8.63 -11.18 0.71
C ALA A 342 8.23 -12.27 1.72
N THR A 343 6.95 -12.31 2.03
CA THR A 343 6.34 -13.38 2.81
C THR A 343 4.87 -13.51 2.43
N SER A 344 4.21 -14.56 2.91
CA SER A 344 2.75 -14.68 2.85
C SER A 344 2.21 -14.66 1.41
N TRP A 345 2.97 -15.14 0.43
CA TRP A 345 2.49 -15.32 -0.94
C TRP A 345 2.18 -16.80 -1.18
N ALA A 346 0.93 -17.12 -1.54
CA ALA A 346 0.52 -18.50 -1.75
C ALA A 346 0.80 -18.97 -3.18
N ARG A 347 1.79 -19.86 -3.37
CA ARG A 347 2.11 -20.43 -4.68
C ARG A 347 0.98 -21.25 -5.30
N SER A 348 0.24 -21.98 -4.47
CA SER A 348 -0.85 -22.88 -4.90
C SER A 348 -2.20 -22.16 -5.07
N ALA A 349 -2.30 -20.88 -4.69
CA ALA A 349 -3.54 -20.14 -4.81
C ALA A 349 -3.87 -19.87 -6.30
N PRO A 350 -5.15 -20.00 -6.70
CA PRO A 350 -5.54 -19.84 -8.10
C PRO A 350 -5.13 -18.48 -8.68
N GLY A 351 -4.51 -18.48 -9.85
CA GLY A 351 -4.14 -17.26 -10.57
C GLY A 351 -2.98 -16.46 -9.95
N ASN A 352 -2.39 -16.92 -8.84
CA ASN A 352 -1.18 -16.30 -8.31
C ASN A 352 0.00 -16.55 -9.23
N VAL A 353 0.79 -15.51 -9.49
CA VAL A 353 1.98 -15.60 -10.34
C VAL A 353 3.14 -14.86 -9.67
N TRP A 354 4.30 -15.51 -9.62
CA TRP A 354 5.56 -14.87 -9.24
C TRP A 354 6.58 -15.11 -10.34
N GLN A 355 6.97 -14.05 -11.05
CA GLN A 355 7.78 -14.20 -12.25
C GLN A 355 8.67 -12.97 -12.51
N ASP A 356 9.90 -13.19 -12.97
CA ASP A 356 10.83 -12.13 -13.40
C ASP A 356 11.15 -11.07 -12.33
N ASN A 357 10.89 -11.37 -11.05
CA ASN A 357 11.35 -10.52 -9.96
C ASN A 357 12.85 -10.72 -9.76
N VAL A 358 13.56 -9.63 -9.49
CA VAL A 358 15.01 -9.62 -9.34
C VAL A 358 15.44 -8.82 -8.12
N TRP A 359 16.63 -9.12 -7.63
CA TRP A 359 17.36 -8.25 -6.73
C TRP A 359 17.94 -7.05 -7.48
N SER A 360 18.31 -5.99 -6.75
CA SER A 360 18.97 -4.82 -7.33
C SER A 360 20.32 -5.10 -8.01
N ASP A 361 20.94 -6.26 -7.75
CA ASP A 361 22.15 -6.74 -8.46
C ASP A 361 21.81 -7.56 -9.73
N GLY A 362 20.53 -7.63 -10.12
CA GLY A 362 20.04 -8.32 -11.31
C GLY A 362 19.81 -9.82 -11.13
N LYS A 363 20.16 -10.42 -9.97
CA LYS A 363 19.91 -11.83 -9.72
C LYS A 363 18.42 -12.11 -9.56
N THR A 364 17.96 -13.23 -10.08
CA THR A 364 16.58 -13.69 -9.89
C THR A 364 16.22 -13.80 -8.42
N LEU A 365 15.03 -13.32 -8.07
CA LEU A 365 14.39 -13.50 -6.78
C LEU A 365 13.24 -14.52 -6.94
N PRO A 366 13.40 -15.77 -6.48
CA PRO A 366 12.31 -16.74 -6.46
C PRO A 366 11.22 -16.30 -5.46
N PRO A 367 9.99 -16.84 -5.58
CA PRO A 367 9.00 -16.67 -4.52
C PRO A 367 9.48 -17.39 -3.25
N ASP A 368 9.37 -16.69 -2.12
CA ASP A 368 9.60 -17.25 -0.78
C ASP A 368 8.49 -18.25 -0.39
#